data_AF-A0A518HN26-F1
#
_entry.id   AF-A0A518HN26-F1
#
_cell.length_a   1.000
_cell.length_b   1.000
_cell.length_c   1.000
_cell.angle_alpha   90.00
_cell.angle_beta   90.00
_cell.angle_gamma   90.00
#
_symmetry.space_group_name_H-M   'P 1'
#
loop_
_entity.id
_entity.type
_entity.pdbx_description
1 polymer ?
#
loop_
_entity_poly.entity_id
_entity_poly.type
_entity_poly.pdbx_seq_one_letter_code
_entity_poly.pdbx_strand_id
1 'polypeptide(L)' 'MTKTITLRTVGCGTEIEILHEGLPAAIPAEMCYLGWQESLLQLARLVDADIPDGG' A
#
# COMPACT_ATOMS: atom_id res chain seq x y z
N MET A 1 -14.86 -8.84 -0.60
CA MET A 1 -13.50 -8.48 -0.16
C MET A 1 -13.34 -7.01 -0.42
N THR A 2 -13.07 -6.23 0.62
CA THR A 2 -13.05 -4.77 0.53
C THR A 2 -11.70 -4.27 1.04
N LYS A 3 -11.13 -3.29 0.34
CA LYS A 3 -9.87 -2.64 0.70
C LYS A 3 -10.14 -1.15 0.81
N THR A 4 -10.07 -0.63 2.02
CA THR A 4 -10.23 0.80 2.30
C THR A 4 -8.83 1.38 2.50
N ILE A 5 -8.47 2.37 1.69
CA ILE A 5 -7.17 3.03 1.73
C ILE A 5 -7.41 4.49 2.09
N THR A 6 -6.86 4.92 3.22
CA THR A 6 -6.96 6.29 3.71
C THR A 6 -5.62 6.98 3.49
N LEU A 7 -5.65 8.14 2.85
CA LEU A 7 -4.48 8.96 2.58
C LEU A 7 -4.62 10.30 3.31
N ARG A 8 -3.57 10.73 4.00
CA ARG A 8 -3.55 12.01 4.72
C ARG A 8 -2.26 12.76 4.41
N THR A 9 -2.37 14.01 4.00
CA THR A 9 -1.20 14.90 3.88
C THR A 9 -0.59 15.19 5.25
N VAL A 10 0.72 15.02 5.35
CA VAL A 10 1.52 15.33 6.55
C VAL A 10 2.73 16.17 6.14
N GLY A 11 3.41 16.82 7.08
CA GLY A 11 4.47 17.80 6.77
C GLY A 11 5.64 17.26 5.94
N CYS A 12 5.90 15.95 5.98
CA CYS A 12 6.98 15.29 5.24
C CYS A 12 6.49 14.42 4.06
N GLY A 13 5.20 14.44 3.72
CA GLY A 13 4.66 13.59 2.66
C GLY A 13 3.19 13.21 2.87
N THR A 14 2.89 11.93 2.65
CA THR A 14 1.52 11.39 2.79
C THR A 14 1.54 10.16 3.70
N GLU A 15 0.73 10.19 4.75
CA GLU A 15 0.43 9.03 5.59
C GLU A 15 -0.58 8.13 4.85
N ILE A 16 -0.37 6.81 4.93
CA ILE A 16 -1.21 5.79 4.29
C ILE A 16 -1.66 4.79 5.36
N GLU A 17 -2.97 4.57 5.45
CA GLU A 17 -3.59 3.53 6.27
C GLU A 17 -4.40 2.58 5.38
N ILE A 18 -4.31 1.28 5.61
CA ILE A 18 -4.97 0.25 4.79
C ILE A 18 -5.74 -0.71 5.69
N LEU A 19 -7.04 -0.80 5.47
CA LEU A 19 -7.93 -1.80 6.06
C LEU A 19 -8.38 -2.79 4.97
N HIS A 20 -8.10 -4.08 5.17
CA HIS A 20 -8.53 -5.14 4.26
C HIS A 20 -9.49 -6.11 4.95
N GLU A 21 -10.75 -6.09 4.53
CA GLU A 21 -11.85 -6.86 5.11
C GLU A 21 -12.35 -7.97 4.19
N GLY A 22 -12.94 -9.00 4.83
CA GLY A 22 -13.50 -10.15 4.14
C GLY A 22 -12.42 -11.04 3.53
N LEU A 23 -11.28 -11.20 4.21
CA LEU A 23 -10.25 -12.17 3.85
C LEU A 23 -10.85 -13.59 3.82
N PRO A 24 -10.54 -14.41 2.81
CA PRO A 24 -11.10 -15.75 2.72
C PRO A 24 -10.43 -16.62 3.77
N ALA A 25 -11.18 -17.51 4.43
CA ALA A 25 -10.62 -18.42 5.44
C ALA A 25 -9.49 -19.31 4.91
N ALA A 26 -9.41 -19.51 3.59
CA ALA A 26 -8.35 -20.27 2.93
C ALA A 26 -7.00 -19.52 2.83
N ILE A 27 -6.97 -18.20 3.04
CA ILE A 27 -5.75 -17.40 2.97
C ILE A 27 -5.37 -16.95 4.38
N PRO A 28 -4.20 -17.38 4.90
CA PRO A 28 -3.68 -16.87 6.16
C PRO A 28 -3.47 -15.34 6.07
N ALA A 29 -3.88 -14.61 7.10
CA ALA A 29 -3.77 -13.15 7.13
C ALA A 29 -2.30 -12.69 6.95
N GLU A 30 -1.35 -13.49 7.44
CA GLU A 30 0.09 -13.29 7.33
C GLU A 30 0.54 -13.23 5.87
N MET A 31 -0.04 -14.06 4.99
CA MET A 31 0.28 -14.03 3.56
C MET A 31 -0.22 -12.74 2.90
N CYS A 32 -1.37 -12.22 3.34
CA CYS A 32 -1.87 -10.94 2.87
C CYS A 32 -1.02 -9.77 3.39
N TYR A 33 -0.52 -9.84 4.62
CA TYR A 33 0.43 -8.87 5.13
C TYR A 33 1.73 -8.88 4.32
N LEU A 34 2.29 -10.05 4.02
CA LEU A 34 3.50 -10.16 3.20
C LEU A 34 3.31 -9.53 1.81
N GLY A 35 2.22 -9.86 1.12
CA GLY A 35 1.94 -9.26 -0.20
C GLY A 35 1.75 -7.74 -0.15
N TRP A 36 1.12 -7.22 0.92
CA TRP A 36 1.02 -5.78 1.13
C TRP A 36 2.37 -5.14 1.43
N GLN A 37 3.24 -5.77 2.21
CA GLN A 37 4.60 -5.26 2.49
C GLN A 37 5.41 -5.13 1.21
N GLU A 38 5.40 -6.16 0.35
CA GLU A 38 6.09 -6.11 -0.95
C GLU A 38 5.52 -5.02 -1.85
N SER A 39 4.18 -4.88 -1.89
CA SER A 39 3.51 -3.83 -2.68
C SER A 39 3.84 -2.43 -2.18
N LEU A 40 3.86 -2.20 -0.86
CA LEU A 40 4.20 -0.92 -0.26
C LEU A 40 5.68 -0.58 -0.46
N LEU A 41 6.57 -1.57 -0.44
CA LEU A 41 7.98 -1.37 -0.77
C LEU A 41 8.17 -0.95 -2.24
N GLN A 42 7.42 -1.55 -3.16
CA GLN A 42 7.43 -1.14 -4.58
C GLN A 42 6.84 0.25 -4.76
N LEU A 43 5.76 0.58 -4.06
CA LEU A 43 5.16 1.91 -4.09
C LEU A 43 6.17 2.96 -3.62
N ALA A 44 6.84 2.74 -2.49
CA ALA A 44 7.88 3.64 -1.98
C ALA A 44 8.97 3.89 -3.04
N ARG A 45 9.47 2.82 -3.68
CA ARG A 45 10.46 2.93 -4.77
C ARG A 45 9.94 3.73 -5.96
N LEU A 46 8.66 3.58 -6.31
CA LEU A 46 8.05 4.27 -7.44
C LEU A 46 7.88 5.76 -7.14
N VAL A 47 7.46 6.14 -5.93
CA VAL A 47 7.21 7.54 -5.58
C VAL A 47 8.47 8.32 -5.20
N ASP A 48 9.51 7.64 -4.70
CA ASP A 48 10.80 8.28 -4.37
C ASP A 48 11.73 8.38 -5.59
N ALA A 49 11.45 7.66 -6.67
CA ALA A 49 12.26 7.75 -7.87
C ALA A 49 12.03 9.10 -8.56
N ASP A 50 13.13 9.77 -8.93
CA ASP A 50 13.10 10.93 -9.84
C ASP A 50 12.83 10.43 -11.26
N ILE A 51 11.57 10.09 -11.52
CA ILE A 51 11.10 9.62 -12.82
C ILE A 51 10.76 10.89 -13.62
N PRO A 52 11.43 11.17 -14.75
CA PRO A 52 11.04 12.28 -15.59
C PRO A 52 9.58 12.06 -16.01
N ASP A 53 8.73 13.06 -15.78
CA ASP A 53 7.34 13.05 -16.23
C ASP A 53 7.33 12.77 -17.74
N GLY A 54 6.99 11.54 -18.10
CA GLY A 54 6.86 11.12 -19.49
C GLY A 54 5.71 11.91 -20.11
N GLY A 55 6.03 12.80 -21.05
CA GLY A 55 5.06 13.51 -21.88
C GLY A 55 4.24 12.59 -22.78
#